data_AF-A0A915MS27-F1
#
_entry.id   AF-A0A915MS27-F1
#
_cell.length_a   1.000
_cell.length_b   1.000
_cell.length_c   1.000
_cell.angle_alpha   90.00
_cell.angle_beta   90.00
_cell.angle_gamma   90.00
#
_symmetry.space_group_name_H-M   'P 1'
#
loop_
_entity.id
_entity.type
_entity.pdbx_description
1 polymer ?
#
loop_
_entity_poly.entity_id
_entity_poly.type
_entity_poly.pdbx_seq_one_letter_code
_entity_poly.pdbx_strand_id
1 'polypeptide(L)'
;INEKKKEYKEIKAELKKNKNDEKLQKKYTRVKEQLVKLKTQHTDKDENKQIALGTSKLNYLDPRISVAWCKKYDIPIEKIYSKTQRDKFRWAIDMTKEDFIF
;
A
#
# COMPACT_ATOMS: atom_id res chain seq x y z
N ILE A 1 8.04 14.78 3.92
CA ILE A 1 7.36 14.29 5.17
C ILE A 1 7.25 15.38 6.24
N ASN A 2 8.33 16.12 6.52
CA ASN A 2 8.34 17.13 7.59
C ASN A 2 7.30 18.25 7.39
N GLU A 3 7.13 18.74 6.17
CA GLU A 3 6.10 19.72 5.82
C GLU A 3 4.69 19.20 6.09
N LYS A 4 4.37 17.99 5.61
CA LYS A 4 3.06 17.36 5.87
C LYS A 4 2.82 17.05 7.35
N LYS A 5 3.87 16.77 8.13
CA LYS A 5 3.79 16.67 9.60
C LYS A 5 3.47 18.03 10.24
N LYS A 6 4.03 19.12 9.72
CA LYS A 6 3.77 20.50 10.19
C LYS A 6 2.32 20.90 9.90
N GLU A 7 1.88 20.73 8.65
CA GLU A 7 0.50 20.99 8.21
C GLU A 7 -0.52 20.18 9.05
N TYR A 8 -0.24 18.90 9.31
CA TYR A 8 -1.09 18.08 10.17
C TYR A 8 -1.20 18.61 11.60
N LYS A 9 -0.10 19.12 12.18
CA LYS A 9 -0.10 19.69 13.53
C LYS A 9 -0.92 20.98 13.59
N GLU A 10 -0.78 21.85 12.59
CA GLU A 10 -1.52 23.11 12.48
C GLU A 10 -3.02 22.85 12.37
N ILE A 11 -3.45 21.99 11.44
CA ILE A 11 -4.86 21.63 11.25
C ILE A 11 -5.44 20.94 12.50
N LYS A 12 -4.64 20.09 13.17
CA LYS A 12 -5.05 19.47 14.44
C LYS A 12 -5.27 20.51 15.55
N ALA A 13 -4.43 21.53 15.62
CA ALA A 13 -4.56 22.62 16.58
C ALA A 13 -5.78 23.49 16.29
N GLU A 14 -6.05 23.80 15.02
CA GLU A 14 -7.25 24.53 14.58
C GLU A 14 -8.53 23.73 14.90
N LEU A 15 -8.55 22.42 14.62
CA LEU A 15 -9.70 21.56 14.90
C LEU A 15 -10.01 21.47 16.40
N LYS A 16 -8.98 21.54 17.25
CA LYS A 16 -9.17 21.56 18.71
C LYS A 16 -9.88 22.83 19.18
N LYS A 17 -9.69 23.96 18.48
CA LYS A 17 -10.35 25.24 18.76
C LYS A 17 -11.77 25.31 18.17
N ASN A 18 -11.97 24.78 16.96
CA ASN A 18 -13.26 24.76 16.27
C ASN A 18 -13.71 23.33 15.96
N LYS A 19 -14.20 22.62 16.98
CA LYS A 19 -14.55 21.20 16.87
C LYS A 19 -15.75 20.93 15.96
N ASN A 20 -16.66 21.88 15.81
CA ASN A 20 -17.91 21.72 15.05
C ASN A 20 -17.76 22.09 13.56
N ASP A 21 -16.57 22.50 13.12
CA ASP A 21 -16.33 22.82 11.70
C ASP A 21 -16.13 21.53 10.89
N GLU A 22 -17.18 21.11 10.18
CA GLU A 22 -17.16 19.92 9.31
C GLU A 22 -16.12 20.01 8.19
N LYS A 23 -15.87 21.21 7.64
CA LYS A 23 -14.87 21.39 6.57
C LYS A 23 -13.48 21.12 7.14
N LEU A 24 -13.22 21.61 8.34
CA LEU A 24 -11.96 21.40 9.05
C LEU A 24 -11.77 19.93 9.45
N GLN A 25 -12.83 19.24 9.89
CA GLN A 25 -12.80 17.80 10.15
C GLN A 25 -12.45 16.99 8.90
N LYS A 26 -13.12 17.27 7.77
CA LYS A 26 -12.83 16.62 6.48
C LYS A 26 -11.39 16.87 6.04
N LYS A 27 -10.89 18.10 6.19
CA LYS A 27 -9.49 18.46 5.88
C LYS A 27 -8.51 17.72 6.78
N TYR A 28 -8.79 17.64 8.08
CA TYR A 28 -7.96 16.90 9.04
C TYR A 28 -7.86 15.41 8.68
N THR A 29 -8.99 14.76 8.39
CA THR A 29 -9.01 13.34 7.99
C THR A 29 -8.19 13.12 6.72
N ARG A 30 -8.37 13.95 5.70
CA ARG A 30 -7.60 13.87 4.44
C ARG A 30 -6.10 14.03 4.67
N VAL A 31 -5.68 15.04 5.44
CA VAL A 31 -4.24 15.28 5.71
C VAL A 31 -3.65 14.16 6.57
N LYS A 32 -4.43 13.61 7.50
CA LYS A 32 -4.03 12.43 8.30
C LYS A 32 -3.76 11.22 7.41
N GLU A 33 -4.67 10.90 6.49
CA GLU A 33 -4.52 9.78 5.55
C GLU A 33 -3.30 9.96 4.64
N GLN A 34 -3.10 11.16 4.10
CA GLN A 34 -1.91 11.49 3.31
C GLN A 34 -0.62 11.31 4.11
N LEU A 35 -0.62 11.72 5.39
CA LEU A 35 0.55 11.57 6.25
C LEU A 35 0.85 10.11 6.56
N VAL A 36 -0.17 9.29 6.82
CA VAL A 36 0.00 7.84 7.02
C VAL A 36 0.60 7.21 5.78
N LYS A 37 0.03 7.46 4.60
CA LYS A 37 0.54 6.96 3.32
C LYS A 37 2.01 7.33 3.08
N LEU A 38 2.37 8.59 3.32
CA LEU A 38 3.75 9.06 3.16
C LEU A 38 4.74 8.44 4.15
N LYS A 39 4.29 8.15 5.38
CA LYS A 39 5.12 7.46 6.37
C LYS A 39 5.39 6.03 5.94
N THR A 40 4.35 5.28 5.57
CA THR A 40 4.48 3.90 5.08
C THR A 40 5.44 3.83 3.89
N GLN A 41 5.24 4.68 2.87
CA GLN A 41 6.12 4.73 1.70
C GLN A 41 7.59 5.03 2.03
N HIS A 42 7.84 5.80 3.09
CA HIS A 42 9.21 6.12 3.50
C HIS A 42 9.85 4.97 4.23
N THR A 43 9.13 4.34 5.15
CA THR A 43 9.58 3.13 5.84
C THR A 43 9.89 2.04 4.82
N ASP A 44 8.98 1.79 3.86
CA ASP A 44 9.18 0.80 2.80
C ASP A 44 10.45 1.06 1.99
N LYS A 45 10.76 2.32 1.67
CA LYS A 45 11.97 2.68 0.91
C LYS A 45 13.25 2.52 1.72
N ASP A 46 13.19 2.83 3.02
CA ASP A 46 14.36 2.79 3.89
C ASP A 46 14.74 1.34 4.22
N GLU A 47 13.74 0.51 4.56
CA GLU A 47 13.94 -0.92 4.84
C GLU A 47 14.41 -1.69 3.61
N ASN A 48 13.91 -1.33 2.42
CA ASN A 48 14.30 -2.00 1.17
C ASN A 48 15.54 -1.40 0.49
N LYS A 49 16.23 -0.44 1.11
CA LYS A 49 17.34 0.29 0.48
C LYS A 49 18.49 -0.62 0.03
N GLN A 50 18.71 -1.72 0.73
CA GLN A 50 19.78 -2.69 0.45
C GLN A 50 19.29 -4.00 -0.16
N ILE A 51 17.98 -4.15 -0.41
CA ILE A 51 17.37 -5.44 -0.78
C ILE A 51 16.70 -5.34 -2.15
N ALA A 52 17.16 -6.16 -3.09
CA ALA A 52 16.57 -6.27 -4.43
C ALA A 52 15.42 -7.28 -4.44
N LEU A 53 14.21 -6.84 -4.05
CA LEU A 53 13.00 -7.68 -4.01
C LEU A 53 12.56 -8.25 -5.38
N GLY A 54 13.00 -7.65 -6.49
CA GLY A 54 12.59 -8.06 -7.84
C GLY A 54 13.00 -9.48 -8.19
N THR A 55 14.21 -9.89 -7.80
CA THR A 55 14.79 -11.18 -8.18
C THR A 55 14.07 -12.35 -7.49
N SER A 56 13.88 -12.26 -6.16
CA SER A 56 13.14 -13.26 -5.38
C SER A 56 11.70 -13.40 -5.88
N LYS A 57 11.01 -12.28 -6.06
CA LYS A 57 9.62 -12.22 -6.52
C LYS A 57 9.40 -12.83 -7.91
N LEU A 58 10.37 -12.70 -8.81
CA LEU A 58 10.21 -13.13 -10.20
C LEU A 58 10.59 -14.58 -10.47
N ASN A 59 11.50 -15.12 -9.65
CA ASN A 59 12.20 -16.37 -9.98
C ASN A 59 12.15 -17.42 -8.87
N TYR A 60 11.92 -17.03 -7.61
CA TYR A 60 12.07 -17.92 -6.46
C TYR A 60 10.81 -18.08 -5.63
N LEU A 61 9.82 -17.19 -5.80
CA LEU A 61 8.52 -17.29 -5.16
C LEU A 61 7.50 -17.86 -6.15
N ASP A 62 6.73 -18.86 -5.72
CA ASP A 62 5.62 -19.36 -6.52
C ASP A 62 4.55 -18.26 -6.65
N PRO A 63 4.23 -17.79 -7.88
CA PRO A 63 3.28 -16.71 -8.08
C PRO A 63 1.88 -17.04 -7.54
N ARG A 64 1.52 -18.33 -7.44
CA ARG A 64 0.22 -18.78 -6.92
C ARG A 64 0.02 -18.40 -5.46
N ILE A 65 1.09 -18.36 -4.66
CA ILE A 65 1.04 -17.89 -3.25
C ILE A 65 0.52 -16.44 -3.22
N SER A 66 1.09 -15.57 -4.06
CA SER A 66 0.69 -14.17 -4.11
C SER A 66 -0.70 -13.99 -4.72
N VAL A 67 -1.06 -14.79 -5.74
CA VAL A 67 -2.39 -14.76 -6.38
C VAL A 67 -3.48 -15.18 -5.40
N ALA A 68 -3.29 -16.27 -4.67
CA ALA A 68 -4.24 -16.76 -3.67
C ALA A 68 -4.47 -15.74 -2.56
N TRP A 69 -3.39 -15.13 -2.07
CA TRP A 69 -3.47 -14.04 -1.11
C TRP A 69 -4.24 -12.82 -1.66
N CYS A 70 -3.99 -12.44 -2.92
CA CYS A 70 -4.74 -11.35 -3.55
C CYS A 70 -6.24 -11.65 -3.64
N LYS A 71 -6.62 -12.87 -4.03
CA LYS A 71 -8.03 -13.29 -4.11
C LYS A 71 -8.69 -13.29 -2.72
N LYS A 72 -8.02 -13.87 -1.72
CA LYS A 72 -8.52 -13.98 -0.34
C LYS A 72 -8.84 -12.63 0.31
N TYR A 73 -8.09 -11.57 -0.02
CA TYR A 73 -8.25 -10.24 0.58
C TYR A 73 -8.81 -9.19 -0.39
N ASP A 74 -9.32 -9.61 -1.54
CA ASP A 74 -9.85 -8.72 -2.61
C ASP A 74 -8.86 -7.61 -3.00
N ILE A 75 -7.58 -7.98 -3.14
CA ILE A 75 -6.52 -7.06 -3.53
C ILE A 75 -6.32 -7.15 -5.04
N PRO A 76 -6.41 -6.02 -5.77
CA PRO A 76 -6.17 -6.02 -7.21
C PRO A 76 -4.75 -6.48 -7.54
N ILE A 77 -4.64 -7.50 -8.39
CA ILE A 77 -3.36 -8.17 -8.71
C ILE A 77 -2.34 -7.23 -9.35
N GLU A 78 -2.80 -6.16 -10.00
CA GLU A 78 -1.96 -5.11 -10.58
C GLU A 78 -1.20 -4.27 -9.55
N LYS A 79 -1.62 -4.27 -8.28
CA LYS A 79 -0.87 -3.66 -7.18
C LYS A 79 0.36 -4.49 -6.79
N ILE A 80 0.31 -5.80 -7.06
CA ILE A 80 1.41 -6.72 -6.76
C ILE A 80 2.29 -6.93 -7.99
N TYR A 81 1.72 -7.29 -9.14
CA TYR A 81 2.48 -7.59 -10.35
C TYR A 81 2.29 -6.51 -11.41
N SER A 82 3.38 -6.06 -12.03
CA SER A 82 3.34 -5.17 -13.21
C SER A 82 2.73 -5.90 -14.42
N LYS A 83 2.39 -5.16 -15.49
CA LYS A 83 1.78 -5.75 -16.70
C LYS A 83 2.60 -6.94 -17.24
N THR A 84 3.90 -6.75 -17.46
CA THR A 84 4.81 -7.79 -17.93
C THR A 84 4.87 -9.01 -17.00
N GLN A 85 4.80 -8.79 -15.69
CA GLN A 85 4.81 -9.88 -14.70
C GLN A 85 3.50 -10.67 -14.73
N ARG A 86 2.36 -9.99 -14.90
CA ARG A 86 1.06 -10.66 -15.06
C ARG A 86 0.99 -11.50 -16.33
N ASP A 87 1.63 -11.05 -17.40
CA ASP A 87 1.72 -11.83 -18.64
C ASP A 87 2.60 -13.08 -18.45
N LYS A 88 3.75 -12.96 -17.76
CA LYS A 88 4.60 -14.11 -17.38
C LYS A 88 3.86 -15.12 -16.48
N PHE A 89 3.07 -14.64 -15.53
CA PHE A 89 2.37 -15.47 -14.54
C PHE A 89 0.90 -15.70 -14.86
N ARG A 90 0.49 -15.56 -16.12
CA ARG A 90 -0.90 -15.72 -16.55
C ARG A 90 -1.49 -17.05 -16.11
N TRP A 91 -0.74 -18.12 -16.30
CA TRP A 91 -1.10 -19.48 -15.90
C TRP A 91 -1.49 -19.56 -14.42
N ALA A 92 -0.74 -18.90 -13.53
CA ALA A 92 -0.98 -18.88 -12.10
C ALA A 92 -2.21 -18.03 -11.74
N ILE A 93 -2.42 -16.91 -12.42
CA ILE A 93 -3.57 -16.01 -12.17
C ILE A 93 -4.89 -16.73 -12.46
N ASP A 94 -4.94 -17.44 -13.58
CA ASP A 94 -6.16 -18.07 -14.09
C ASP A 94 -6.52 -19.34 -13.30
N MET A 95 -5.54 -20.16 -12.93
CA MET A 95 -5.79 -21.46 -12.29
C MET A 95 -5.95 -21.43 -10.77
N THR A 96 -5.39 -20.41 -10.09
CA THR A 96 -5.23 -20.45 -8.63
C THR A 96 -6.48 -19.98 -7.91
N LYS A 97 -6.94 -20.74 -6.91
CA LYS A 97 -8.02 -20.35 -6.00
C LYS A 97 -7.46 -19.71 -4.72
N GLU A 98 -8.33 -19.11 -3.93
CA GLU A 98 -7.96 -18.39 -2.69
C GLU A 98 -7.42 -19.28 -1.56
N ASP A 99 -7.69 -20.59 -1.64
CA ASP A 99 -7.33 -21.62 -0.67
C ASP A 99 -6.03 -22.36 -1.00
N PHE A 100 -5.28 -21.90 -2.00
CA PHE A 100 -4.01 -22.50 -2.38
C PHE A 100 -2.99 -22.51 -1.24
N ILE A 101 -2.37 -23.67 -1.01
CA ILE A 101 -1.28 -23.92 -0.07
C ILE A 101 -0.11 -24.47 -0.87
N PHE A 102 1.09 -23.92 -0.66
CA PHE A 102 2.34 -24.33 -1.31
C PHE A 102 2.97 -25.53 -0.60
#